data_AF-A0AAI8D7G5-F1
#
_entry.id   AF-A0AAI8D7G5-F1
#
_cell.length_a   1.000
_cell.length_b   1.000
_cell.length_c   1.000
_cell.angle_alpha   90.00
_cell.angle_beta   90.00
_cell.angle_gamma   90.00
#
_symmetry.space_group_name_H-M   'P 1'
#
loop_
_entity.id
_entity.type
_entity.pdbx_description
1 polymer ?
#
loop_
_entity_poly.entity_id
_entity_poly.type
_entity_poly.pdbx_seq_one_letter_code
_entity_poly.pdbx_strand_id
1 'polypeptide(L)'
;MPTSDSSLARLYDDDVADDVPEARTPARIGPNSLIQTGQALSELFGEETARQIYDRAGIGHRYVDPPGTMLDEREPQRLFAVLCDTLSDQDATRVLAEAGHRTGHYLLAHRIPKPARRLLPHLPAAVSARVLVRAISAHAWTFAGSGRFSGEVRGWRQPVVQLAIQENPLATPGCPWHGAVFERLFATLTATQVSVLHPRCQAKGNDCCEWTITSATGPLRRARMSRRAAADRRGREDRPSQASR
;
A
#
# COMPACT_ATOMS: atom_id res chain seq x y z
N MET A 1 -79.82 9.31 -31.39
CA MET A 1 -79.63 10.66 -30.82
C MET A 1 -78.59 10.54 -29.70
N PRO A 2 -77.59 11.42 -29.69
CA PRO A 2 -76.18 11.09 -29.96
C PRO A 2 -75.30 11.39 -28.73
N THR A 3 -73.99 11.18 -28.62
CA THR A 3 -72.83 11.58 -29.45
C THR A 3 -71.58 10.96 -28.78
N SER A 4 -70.69 10.29 -29.54
CA SER A 4 -69.33 10.77 -29.91
C SER A 4 -68.30 10.60 -28.77
N ASP A 5 -67.03 10.25 -28.95
CA ASP A 5 -66.09 10.29 -30.07
C ASP A 5 -64.98 9.26 -29.74
N SER A 6 -64.46 8.48 -30.69
CA SER A 6 -63.23 8.82 -31.45
C SER A 6 -62.05 9.11 -30.51
N SER A 7 -60.95 8.39 -30.52
CA SER A 7 -60.12 8.17 -31.70
C SER A 7 -58.88 7.37 -31.28
N LEU A 8 -58.38 6.58 -32.23
CA LEU A 8 -56.96 6.43 -32.53
C LEU A 8 -56.02 6.19 -31.34
N ALA A 9 -56.00 4.91 -30.97
CA ALA A 9 -54.81 4.26 -30.44
C ALA A 9 -53.59 4.52 -31.35
N ARG A 10 -52.42 4.54 -30.69
CA ARG A 10 -51.05 4.48 -31.24
C ARG A 10 -50.48 5.79 -31.72
N LEU A 11 -49.87 6.51 -30.78
CA LEU A 11 -48.59 7.20 -30.91
C LEU A 11 -48.17 7.54 -29.46
N TYR A 12 -46.93 7.21 -29.08
CA TYR A 12 -46.32 7.28 -27.74
C TYR A 12 -46.49 6.07 -26.82
N ASP A 13 -45.82 4.97 -27.17
CA ASP A 13 -45.12 4.14 -26.18
C ASP A 13 -43.62 4.39 -26.39
N ASP A 14 -43.10 5.45 -25.76
CA ASP A 14 -41.67 5.56 -25.47
C ASP A 14 -41.45 4.90 -24.10
N ASP A 15 -41.30 3.57 -24.13
CA ASP A 15 -40.76 2.80 -23.01
C ASP A 15 -39.30 3.22 -22.82
N VAL A 16 -39.08 4.18 -21.91
CA VAL A 16 -37.78 4.37 -21.26
C VAL A 16 -37.53 3.16 -20.39
N ALA A 17 -36.93 2.13 -20.98
CA ALA A 17 -36.33 1.04 -20.23
C ALA A 17 -35.19 1.65 -19.39
N ASP A 18 -35.42 1.74 -18.08
CA ASP A 18 -34.38 1.97 -17.09
C ASP A 18 -33.26 0.93 -17.30
N ASP A 19 -32.14 1.40 -17.85
CA ASP A 19 -30.89 0.64 -17.93
C ASP A 19 -30.33 0.54 -16.51
N VAL A 20 -30.84 -0.41 -15.72
CA VAL A 20 -30.31 -0.71 -14.38
C VAL A 20 -28.87 -1.15 -14.59
N PRO A 21 -27.86 -0.38 -14.11
CA PRO A 21 -26.47 -0.72 -14.35
C PRO A 21 -26.20 -2.08 -13.73
N GLU A 22 -25.91 -3.06 -14.57
CA GLU A 22 -25.53 -4.40 -14.16
C GLU A 22 -24.38 -4.27 -13.15
N ALA A 23 -24.60 -4.73 -11.91
CA ALA A 23 -23.69 -4.53 -10.81
C ALA A 23 -22.34 -5.20 -11.13
N ARG A 24 -21.40 -4.43 -11.67
CA ARG A 24 -20.06 -4.90 -12.02
C ARG A 24 -19.44 -5.56 -10.79
N THR A 25 -19.09 -6.84 -10.90
CA THR A 25 -18.39 -7.57 -9.85
C THR A 25 -17.19 -6.74 -9.37
N PRO A 26 -17.09 -6.42 -8.06
CA PRO A 26 -16.03 -5.57 -7.56
C PRO A 26 -14.67 -6.22 -7.81
N ALA A 27 -13.70 -5.39 -8.19
CA ALA A 27 -12.34 -5.87 -8.39
C ALA A 27 -11.77 -6.44 -7.08
N ARG A 28 -10.88 -7.41 -7.23
CA ARG A 28 -10.40 -8.24 -6.13
C ARG A 28 -8.96 -7.92 -5.80
N ILE A 29 -8.64 -7.91 -4.50
CA ILE A 29 -7.28 -7.65 -4.00
C ILE A 29 -6.86 -8.68 -2.95
N GLY A 30 -5.56 -8.76 -2.67
CA GLY A 30 -5.00 -9.77 -1.76
C GLY A 30 -5.36 -9.49 -0.30
N PRO A 31 -5.57 -10.53 0.52
CA PRO A 31 -5.98 -10.35 1.91
C PRO A 31 -4.92 -9.68 2.79
N ASN A 32 -3.66 -9.69 2.35
CA ASN A 32 -2.54 -9.13 3.12
C ASN A 32 -2.64 -7.61 3.32
N SER A 33 -3.37 -6.88 2.47
CA SER A 33 -3.62 -5.45 2.71
C SER A 33 -4.43 -5.21 3.98
N LEU A 34 -5.32 -6.12 4.37
CA LEU A 34 -5.96 -6.12 5.68
C LEU A 34 -5.05 -6.75 6.72
N ILE A 35 -4.75 -8.05 6.58
CA ILE A 35 -4.08 -8.86 7.61
C ILE A 35 -2.84 -8.16 8.17
N GLN A 36 -1.95 -7.69 7.28
CA GLN A 36 -0.68 -7.10 7.69
C GLN A 36 -0.86 -5.69 8.28
N THR A 37 -1.91 -4.97 7.87
CA THR A 37 -2.28 -3.67 8.47
C THR A 37 -2.85 -3.85 9.87
N GLY A 38 -3.67 -4.88 10.10
CA GLY A 38 -4.17 -5.21 11.43
C GLY A 38 -3.03 -5.58 12.39
N GLN A 39 -2.05 -6.36 11.92
CA GLN A 39 -0.87 -6.70 12.70
C GLN A 39 0.02 -5.48 13.00
N ALA A 40 0.25 -4.60 12.01
CA ALA A 40 1.03 -3.38 12.20
C ALA A 40 0.35 -2.41 13.19
N LEU A 41 -0.98 -2.26 13.09
CA LEU A 41 -1.76 -1.47 14.05
C LEU A 41 -1.64 -2.03 15.47
N SER A 42 -1.82 -3.35 15.63
CA SER A 42 -1.75 -4.00 16.94
C SER A 42 -0.38 -3.83 17.58
N GLU A 43 0.69 -4.02 16.82
CA GLU A 43 2.06 -3.86 17.31
C GLU A 43 2.37 -2.41 17.73
N LEU A 44 1.92 -1.42 16.97
CA LEU A 44 2.28 -0.02 17.18
C LEU A 44 1.37 0.71 18.18
N PHE A 45 0.09 0.34 18.25
CA PHE A 45 -0.96 1.07 19.00
C PHE A 45 -1.82 0.17 19.89
N GLY A 46 -1.54 -1.13 19.93
CA GLY A 46 -2.29 -2.11 20.70
C GLY A 46 -3.53 -2.65 19.99
N GLU A 47 -3.95 -3.83 20.46
CA GLU A 47 -5.10 -4.59 19.96
C GLU A 47 -6.42 -3.79 19.97
N GLU A 48 -6.66 -3.00 21.02
CA GLU A 48 -7.90 -2.24 21.16
C GLU A 48 -8.03 -1.17 20.08
N THR A 49 -6.98 -0.37 19.87
CA THR A 49 -6.93 0.65 18.82
C THR A 49 -7.09 0.01 17.43
N ALA A 50 -6.43 -1.13 17.20
CA ALA A 50 -6.54 -1.85 15.95
C ALA A 50 -7.99 -2.29 15.65
N ARG A 51 -8.69 -2.85 16.64
CA ARG A 51 -10.11 -3.22 16.51
C ARG A 51 -11.00 -2.02 16.23
N GLN A 52 -10.83 -0.92 16.97
CA GLN A 52 -11.63 0.29 16.78
C GLN A 52 -11.52 0.84 15.35
N ILE A 53 -10.32 0.85 14.77
CA ILE A 53 -10.09 1.27 13.38
C ILE A 53 -10.78 0.32 12.39
N TYR A 54 -10.71 -1.00 12.61
CA TYR A 54 -11.40 -1.99 11.78
C TYR A 54 -12.93 -1.90 11.87
N ASP A 55 -13.46 -1.69 13.07
CA ASP A 55 -14.89 -1.48 13.32
C ASP A 55 -15.38 -0.23 12.61
N ARG A 56 -14.64 0.88 12.71
CA ARG A 56 -14.96 2.14 12.03
C ARG A 56 -14.88 2.02 10.49
N ALA A 57 -14.05 1.12 9.97
CA ALA A 57 -14.02 0.77 8.55
C ALA A 57 -15.16 -0.18 8.11
N GLY A 58 -16.02 -0.60 9.04
CA GLY A 58 -17.14 -1.51 8.80
C GLY A 58 -16.71 -2.96 8.57
N ILE A 59 -15.48 -3.31 8.95
CA ILE A 59 -14.87 -4.62 8.70
C ILE A 59 -14.29 -5.26 9.96
N GLY A 60 -14.80 -4.89 11.14
CA GLY A 60 -14.41 -5.44 12.44
C GLY A 60 -14.24 -6.96 12.48
N HIS A 61 -15.21 -7.67 11.88
CA HIS A 61 -15.19 -9.13 11.78
C HIS A 61 -13.92 -9.69 11.10
N ARG A 62 -13.31 -8.97 10.15
CA ARG A 62 -12.07 -9.37 9.46
C ARG A 62 -10.83 -9.31 10.35
N TYR A 63 -10.88 -8.53 11.43
CA TYR A 63 -9.81 -8.51 12.42
C TYR A 63 -9.80 -9.78 13.27
N VAL A 64 -11.00 -10.25 13.65
CA VAL A 64 -11.19 -11.44 14.48
C VAL A 64 -11.03 -12.72 13.67
N ASP A 65 -11.57 -12.76 12.45
CA ASP A 65 -11.46 -13.86 11.51
C ASP A 65 -10.79 -13.40 10.21
N PRO A 66 -9.44 -13.47 10.13
CA PRO A 66 -8.70 -12.97 8.99
C PRO A 66 -9.01 -13.75 7.70
N PRO A 67 -9.23 -13.05 6.57
CA PRO A 67 -9.66 -13.69 5.34
C PRO A 67 -8.57 -14.54 4.67
N GLY A 68 -8.91 -15.80 4.34
CA GLY A 68 -8.07 -16.68 3.53
C GLY A 68 -8.22 -16.51 2.01
N THR A 69 -9.20 -15.72 1.56
CA THR A 69 -9.56 -15.54 0.16
C THR A 69 -9.32 -14.10 -0.30
N MET A 70 -9.42 -13.87 -1.62
CA MET A 70 -9.31 -12.51 -2.17
C MET A 70 -10.44 -11.63 -1.65
N LEU A 71 -10.20 -10.33 -1.52
CA LEU A 71 -11.15 -9.37 -0.96
C LEU A 71 -11.79 -8.53 -2.03
N ASP A 72 -12.98 -8.01 -1.77
CA ASP A 72 -13.44 -6.79 -2.44
C ASP A 72 -12.44 -5.67 -2.10
N GLU A 73 -11.88 -5.00 -3.11
CA GLU A 73 -10.90 -3.93 -2.92
C GLU A 73 -11.39 -2.76 -2.07
N ARG A 74 -12.72 -2.56 -2.00
CA ARG A 74 -13.34 -1.52 -1.18
C ARG A 74 -13.11 -1.73 0.30
N GLU A 75 -12.89 -2.98 0.76
CA GLU A 75 -12.58 -3.26 2.16
C GLU A 75 -11.25 -2.63 2.61
N PRO A 76 -10.09 -2.96 2.00
CA PRO A 76 -8.84 -2.31 2.35
C PRO A 76 -8.79 -0.82 2.00
N GLN A 77 -9.51 -0.39 0.95
CA GLN A 77 -9.65 1.04 0.66
C GLN A 77 -10.29 1.79 1.85
N ARG A 78 -11.41 1.29 2.39
CA ARG A 78 -12.05 1.87 3.58
C ARG A 78 -11.15 1.82 4.80
N LEU A 79 -10.44 0.70 5.01
CA LEU A 79 -9.50 0.58 6.13
C LEU A 79 -8.41 1.65 6.06
N PHE A 80 -7.82 1.85 4.89
CA PHE A 80 -6.74 2.82 4.69
C PHE A 80 -7.24 4.25 4.87
N ALA A 81 -8.43 4.56 4.35
CA ALA A 81 -9.07 5.86 4.56
C ALA A 81 -9.34 6.13 6.04
N VAL A 82 -9.98 5.20 6.75
CA VAL A 82 -10.27 5.35 8.19
C VAL A 82 -8.99 5.48 9.02
N LEU A 83 -7.95 4.70 8.69
CA LEU A 83 -6.66 4.79 9.34
C LEU A 83 -6.03 6.18 9.17
N CYS A 84 -6.04 6.72 7.95
CA CYS A 84 -5.54 8.08 7.67
C CYS A 84 -6.40 9.17 8.33
N ASP A 85 -7.71 8.98 8.44
CA ASP A 85 -8.61 9.94 9.10
C ASP A 85 -8.51 9.90 10.64
N THR A 86 -8.10 8.76 11.21
CA THR A 86 -8.07 8.54 12.67
C THR A 86 -6.71 8.86 13.29
N LEU A 87 -5.62 8.59 12.58
CA LEU A 87 -4.25 8.76 13.08
C LEU A 87 -3.63 10.07 12.59
N SER A 88 -2.55 10.51 13.23
CA SER A 88 -1.72 11.59 12.68
C SER A 88 -1.10 11.16 11.35
N ASP A 89 -0.79 12.09 10.45
CA ASP A 89 -0.13 11.79 9.16
C ASP A 89 1.14 10.93 9.35
N GLN A 90 1.91 11.24 10.41
CA GLN A 90 3.13 10.51 10.74
C GLN A 90 2.83 9.06 11.15
N ASP A 91 1.83 8.86 12.00
CA ASP A 91 1.47 7.54 12.49
C ASP A 91 0.78 6.69 11.42
N ALA A 92 -0.10 7.29 10.63
CA ALA A 92 -0.69 6.63 9.47
C ALA A 92 0.39 6.16 8.50
N THR A 93 1.38 7.02 8.23
CA THR A 93 2.54 6.66 7.40
C THR A 93 3.33 5.50 7.99
N ARG A 94 3.61 5.53 9.30
CA ARG A 94 4.35 4.46 9.99
C ARG A 94 3.62 3.12 9.92
N VAL A 95 2.32 3.10 10.22
CA VAL A 95 1.51 1.87 10.19
C VAL A 95 1.46 1.29 8.78
N LEU A 96 1.14 2.11 7.78
CA LEU A 96 1.03 1.64 6.40
C LEU A 96 2.38 1.17 5.84
N ALA A 97 3.48 1.84 6.19
CA ALA A 97 4.82 1.38 5.82
C ALA A 97 5.16 0.04 6.47
N GLU A 98 4.89 -0.13 7.77
CA GLU A 98 5.12 -1.41 8.46
C GLU A 98 4.25 -2.54 7.89
N ALA A 99 2.98 -2.26 7.63
CA ALA A 99 2.07 -3.19 6.97
C ALA A 99 2.56 -3.60 5.56
N GLY A 100 3.11 -2.64 4.80
CA GLY A 100 3.72 -2.90 3.50
C GLY A 100 4.97 -3.76 3.60
N HIS A 101 5.84 -3.47 4.58
CA HIS A 101 7.05 -4.26 4.86
C HIS A 101 6.70 -5.72 5.23
N ARG A 102 5.72 -5.91 6.12
CA ARG A 102 5.17 -7.23 6.50
C ARG A 102 4.57 -7.96 5.31
N THR A 103 3.83 -7.26 4.46
CA THR A 103 3.30 -7.82 3.21
C THR A 103 4.42 -8.30 2.30
N GLY A 104 5.46 -7.49 2.08
CA GLY A 104 6.64 -7.89 1.30
C GLY A 104 7.33 -9.14 1.87
N HIS A 105 7.47 -9.21 3.19
CA HIS A 105 7.97 -10.41 3.89
C HIS A 105 7.11 -11.64 3.65
N TYR A 106 5.79 -11.50 3.79
CA TYR A 106 4.86 -12.59 3.56
C TYR A 106 4.97 -13.11 2.12
N LEU A 107 5.02 -12.21 1.12
CA LEU A 107 5.15 -12.57 -0.28
C LEU A 107 6.45 -13.35 -0.55
N LEU A 108 7.57 -12.89 0.01
CA LEU A 108 8.85 -13.58 -0.08
C LEU A 108 8.78 -14.98 0.54
N ALA A 109 8.19 -15.12 1.71
CA ALA A 109 8.14 -16.42 2.40
C ALA A 109 7.19 -17.42 1.70
N HIS A 110 6.02 -16.96 1.28
CA HIS A 110 4.88 -17.83 0.93
C HIS A 110 4.46 -17.80 -0.55
N ARG A 111 4.82 -16.77 -1.32
CA ARG A 111 4.31 -16.59 -2.70
C ARG A 111 5.38 -16.60 -3.78
N ILE A 112 6.63 -16.27 -3.44
CA ILE A 112 7.74 -16.29 -4.40
C ILE A 112 8.47 -17.63 -4.28
N PRO A 113 8.59 -18.46 -5.34
CA PRO A 113 9.21 -19.78 -5.26
C PRO A 113 10.65 -19.76 -4.73
N LYS A 114 11.03 -20.79 -3.94
CA LYS A 114 12.40 -20.95 -3.40
C LYS A 114 13.51 -20.81 -4.46
N PRO A 115 13.39 -21.39 -5.67
CA PRO A 115 14.42 -21.22 -6.70
C PRO A 115 14.59 -19.76 -7.12
N ALA A 116 13.49 -19.02 -7.31
CA ALA A 116 13.54 -17.61 -7.69
C ALA A 116 14.28 -16.78 -6.63
N ARG A 117 13.99 -17.02 -5.33
CA ARG A 117 14.67 -16.33 -4.23
C ARG A 117 16.16 -16.62 -4.14
N ARG A 118 16.59 -17.79 -4.60
CA ARG A 118 18.00 -18.20 -4.58
C ARG A 118 18.75 -17.71 -5.82
N LEU A 119 18.13 -17.78 -7.00
CA LEU A 119 18.79 -17.48 -8.27
C LEU A 119 18.83 -15.99 -8.59
N LEU A 120 17.72 -15.26 -8.37
CA LEU A 120 17.63 -13.83 -8.74
C LEU A 120 18.71 -12.96 -8.09
N PRO A 121 19.10 -13.16 -6.82
CA PRO A 121 20.22 -12.44 -6.21
C PRO A 121 21.58 -12.59 -6.90
N HIS A 122 21.78 -13.66 -7.66
CA HIS A 122 23.07 -13.98 -8.30
C HIS A 122 23.13 -13.59 -9.78
N LEU A 123 22.00 -13.21 -10.37
CA LEU A 123 21.96 -12.70 -11.73
C LEU A 123 22.41 -11.23 -11.79
N PRO A 124 22.83 -10.73 -12.96
CA PRO A 124 23.08 -9.30 -13.13
C PRO A 124 21.86 -8.48 -12.73
N ALA A 125 22.06 -7.38 -11.98
CA ALA A 125 20.98 -6.62 -11.37
C ALA A 125 19.85 -6.24 -12.34
N ALA A 126 20.19 -5.86 -13.58
CA ALA A 126 19.20 -5.50 -14.58
C ALA A 126 18.36 -6.71 -15.08
N VAL A 127 18.92 -7.92 -15.07
CA VAL A 127 18.18 -9.15 -15.37
C VAL A 127 17.22 -9.46 -14.22
N SER A 128 17.71 -9.45 -12.98
CA SER A 128 16.89 -9.69 -11.78
C SER A 128 15.73 -8.70 -11.68
N ALA A 129 16.02 -7.41 -11.92
CA ALA A 129 15.01 -6.35 -11.92
C ALA A 129 13.96 -6.58 -13.02
N ARG A 130 14.35 -6.93 -14.25
CA ARG A 130 13.40 -7.20 -15.34
C ARG A 130 12.50 -8.40 -15.05
N VAL A 131 13.07 -9.49 -14.55
CA VAL A 131 12.30 -10.68 -14.17
C VAL A 131 11.33 -10.35 -13.04
N LEU A 132 11.78 -9.60 -12.04
CA LEU A 132 10.94 -9.18 -10.92
C LEU A 132 9.80 -8.26 -11.38
N VAL A 133 10.08 -7.23 -12.20
CA VAL A 133 9.04 -6.35 -12.76
C VAL A 133 8.01 -7.15 -13.53
N ARG A 134 8.44 -8.09 -14.39
CA ARG A 134 7.52 -8.94 -15.16
C ARG A 134 6.65 -9.82 -14.25
N ALA A 135 7.21 -10.38 -13.18
CA ALA A 135 6.47 -11.16 -12.21
C ALA A 135 5.47 -10.29 -11.41
N ILE A 136 5.89 -9.10 -10.98
CA ILE A 136 5.02 -8.14 -10.29
C ILE A 136 3.86 -7.72 -11.22
N SER A 137 4.13 -7.40 -12.49
CA SER A 137 3.09 -7.09 -13.48
C SER A 137 2.05 -8.20 -13.61
N ALA A 138 2.50 -9.46 -13.66
CA ALA A 138 1.60 -10.61 -13.79
C ALA A 138 0.71 -10.85 -12.55
N HIS A 139 1.14 -10.37 -11.37
CA HIS A 139 0.41 -10.52 -10.12
C HIS A 139 -0.14 -9.19 -9.59
N ALA A 140 -0.15 -8.15 -10.42
CA ALA A 140 -0.46 -6.79 -10.00
C ALA A 140 -1.87 -6.64 -9.42
N TRP A 141 -2.84 -7.41 -9.94
CA TRP A 141 -4.21 -7.44 -9.44
C TRP A 141 -4.29 -7.69 -7.92
N THR A 142 -3.32 -8.40 -7.32
CA THR A 142 -3.31 -8.68 -5.88
C THR A 142 -3.02 -7.47 -4.99
N PHE A 143 -2.55 -6.36 -5.55
CA PHE A 143 -2.22 -5.13 -4.81
C PHE A 143 -2.63 -3.82 -5.51
N ALA A 144 -2.96 -3.89 -6.80
CA ALA A 144 -3.48 -2.78 -7.60
C ALA A 144 -5.01 -2.85 -7.74
N GLY A 145 -5.64 -4.00 -7.43
CA GLY A 145 -7.08 -4.16 -7.57
C GLY A 145 -7.55 -3.87 -9.00
N SER A 146 -8.51 -2.96 -9.15
CA SER A 146 -9.00 -2.40 -10.41
C SER A 146 -7.99 -1.50 -11.14
N GLY A 147 -6.95 -1.03 -10.44
CA GLY A 147 -5.95 -0.13 -10.98
C GLY A 147 -5.07 -0.77 -12.06
N ARG A 148 -4.65 0.05 -13.02
CA ARG A 148 -3.78 -0.39 -14.12
C ARG A 148 -2.31 -0.26 -13.74
N PHE A 149 -1.64 -1.39 -13.59
CA PHE A 149 -0.21 -1.44 -13.28
C PHE A 149 0.65 -1.46 -14.56
N SER A 150 1.72 -0.68 -14.56
CA SER A 150 2.80 -0.77 -15.54
C SER A 150 4.16 -0.79 -14.84
N GLY A 151 5.16 -1.37 -15.50
CA GLY A 151 6.50 -1.43 -14.97
C GLY A 151 7.55 -1.58 -16.06
N GLU A 152 8.65 -0.87 -15.94
CA GLU A 152 9.77 -0.90 -16.88
C GLU A 152 11.12 -0.84 -16.17
N VAL A 153 12.16 -1.31 -16.86
CA VAL A 153 13.55 -1.29 -16.35
C VAL A 153 14.48 -0.74 -17.41
N ARG A 154 15.06 0.43 -17.13
CA ARG A 154 16.04 1.11 -17.98
C ARG A 154 17.46 0.82 -17.50
N GLY A 155 18.42 0.83 -18.43
CA GLY A 155 19.83 0.60 -18.13
C GLY A 155 20.22 -0.88 -17.92
N TRP A 156 21.53 -1.14 -17.99
CA TRP A 156 22.11 -2.48 -17.79
C TRP A 156 23.05 -2.54 -16.59
N ARG A 157 24.00 -1.60 -16.50
CA ARG A 157 24.96 -1.55 -15.38
C ARG A 157 24.35 -1.00 -14.10
N GLN A 158 23.51 0.02 -14.24
CA GLN A 158 22.78 0.65 -13.14
C GLN A 158 21.30 0.68 -13.52
N PRO A 159 20.55 -0.39 -13.24
CA PRO A 159 19.15 -0.46 -13.61
C PRO A 159 18.33 0.57 -12.81
N VAL A 160 17.46 1.29 -13.51
CA VAL A 160 16.43 2.14 -12.93
C VAL A 160 15.09 1.49 -13.23
N VAL A 161 14.35 1.16 -12.18
CA VAL A 161 13.02 0.57 -12.29
C VAL A 161 11.99 1.68 -12.13
N GLN A 162 11.03 1.75 -13.04
CA GLN A 162 9.86 2.62 -12.93
C GLN A 162 8.62 1.76 -12.84
N LEU A 163 7.81 1.99 -11.81
CA LEU A 163 6.52 1.33 -11.61
C LEU A 163 5.44 2.39 -11.59
N ALA A 164 4.26 2.11 -12.15
CA ALA A 164 3.12 3.00 -12.05
C ALA A 164 1.83 2.22 -11.79
N ILE A 165 0.92 2.83 -11.03
CA ILE A 165 -0.47 2.38 -10.89
C ILE A 165 -1.37 3.58 -11.20
N GLN A 166 -2.19 3.46 -12.24
CA GLN A 166 -3.30 4.37 -12.54
C GLN A 166 -4.56 3.88 -11.83
N GLU A 167 -5.44 4.80 -11.42
CA GLU A 167 -6.69 4.48 -10.71
C GLU A 167 -6.43 3.55 -9.50
N ASN A 168 -5.50 3.94 -8.62
CA ASN A 168 -5.02 3.08 -7.55
C ASN A 168 -6.03 3.10 -6.38
N PRO A 169 -6.77 2.00 -6.12
CA PRO A 169 -7.80 1.97 -5.08
C PRO A 169 -7.21 2.07 -3.67
N LEU A 170 -5.93 1.75 -3.51
CA LEU A 170 -5.22 1.77 -2.23
C LEU A 170 -4.29 3.00 -2.08
N ALA A 171 -4.45 4.03 -2.93
CA ALA A 171 -3.64 5.23 -2.81
C ALA A 171 -3.94 5.98 -1.51
N THR A 172 -2.90 6.19 -0.70
CA THR A 172 -2.90 7.10 0.45
C THR A 172 -1.82 8.18 0.25
N PRO A 173 -1.85 9.31 1.00
CA PRO A 173 -0.82 10.34 0.87
C PRO A 173 0.60 9.77 1.00
N GLY A 174 1.36 9.79 -0.09
CA GLY A 174 2.72 9.23 -0.14
C GLY A 174 2.81 7.71 -0.38
N CYS A 175 1.69 7.00 -0.45
CA CYS A 175 1.57 5.56 -0.71
C CYS A 175 2.61 4.68 0.05
N PRO A 176 2.79 4.88 1.37
CA PRO A 176 3.81 4.17 2.15
C PRO A 176 3.67 2.65 2.11
N TRP A 177 2.44 2.13 1.99
CA TRP A 177 2.19 0.69 1.88
C TRP A 177 2.85 0.10 0.63
N HIS A 178 2.56 0.62 -0.57
CA HIS A 178 3.20 0.14 -1.81
C HIS A 178 4.70 0.37 -1.80
N GLY A 179 5.14 1.55 -1.32
CA GLY A 179 6.56 1.89 -1.23
C GLY A 179 7.35 0.84 -0.45
N ALA A 180 6.87 0.47 0.74
CA ALA A 180 7.52 -0.53 1.58
C ALA A 180 7.44 -1.96 1.01
N VAL A 181 6.34 -2.33 0.35
CA VAL A 181 6.24 -3.62 -0.37
C VAL A 181 7.31 -3.70 -1.46
N PHE A 182 7.40 -2.68 -2.31
CA PHE A 182 8.35 -2.64 -3.42
C PHE A 182 9.79 -2.61 -2.91
N GLU A 183 10.10 -1.76 -1.94
CA GLU A 183 11.43 -1.70 -1.32
C GLU A 183 11.86 -3.09 -0.83
N ARG A 184 10.98 -3.79 -0.10
CA ARG A 184 11.28 -5.11 0.45
C ARG A 184 11.55 -6.16 -0.63
N LEU A 185 10.71 -6.20 -1.65
CA LEU A 185 10.83 -7.17 -2.75
C LEU A 185 12.11 -6.95 -3.55
N PHE A 186 12.37 -5.71 -3.97
CA PHE A 186 13.55 -5.38 -4.76
C PHE A 186 14.83 -5.56 -3.94
N ALA A 187 14.90 -5.04 -2.71
CA ALA A 187 16.08 -5.19 -1.86
C ALA A 187 16.48 -6.66 -1.68
N THR A 188 15.49 -7.53 -1.45
CA THR A 188 15.75 -8.96 -1.23
C THR A 188 16.17 -9.67 -2.52
N LEU A 189 15.43 -9.47 -3.62
CA LEU A 189 15.58 -10.28 -4.83
C LEU A 189 16.68 -9.80 -5.77
N THR A 190 17.16 -8.56 -5.61
CA THR A 190 18.36 -8.07 -6.29
C THR A 190 19.60 -8.03 -5.38
N ALA A 191 19.47 -8.52 -4.13
CA ALA A 191 20.52 -8.50 -3.10
C ALA A 191 21.29 -7.18 -3.00
N THR A 192 20.56 -6.07 -3.04
CA THR A 192 21.12 -4.73 -2.98
C THR A 192 20.31 -3.86 -2.03
N GLN A 193 20.93 -2.82 -1.49
CA GLN A 193 20.15 -1.75 -0.88
C GLN A 193 19.49 -0.98 -2.01
N VAL A 194 18.20 -0.68 -1.90
CA VAL A 194 17.46 0.08 -2.90
C VAL A 194 16.94 1.37 -2.29
N SER A 195 16.80 2.40 -3.13
CA SER A 195 16.07 3.61 -2.79
C SER A 195 14.76 3.60 -3.56
N VAL A 196 13.63 3.82 -2.89
CA VAL A 196 12.32 3.96 -3.51
C VAL A 196 11.86 5.40 -3.39
N LEU A 197 11.72 6.07 -4.54
CA LEU A 197 11.17 7.42 -4.64
C LEU A 197 9.75 7.34 -5.19
N HIS A 198 8.84 8.15 -4.65
CA HIS A 198 7.45 8.22 -5.07
C HIS A 198 7.09 9.64 -5.55
N PRO A 199 7.50 10.04 -6.77
CA PRO A 199 7.38 11.42 -7.25
C PRO A 199 5.95 11.86 -7.59
N ARG A 200 5.07 10.93 -7.98
CA ARG A 200 3.67 11.20 -8.33
C ARG A 200 2.75 10.34 -7.49
N CYS A 201 1.69 10.94 -6.94
CA CYS A 201 0.75 10.26 -6.05
C CYS A 201 -0.70 10.70 -6.36
N GLN A 202 -1.60 9.74 -6.61
CA GLN A 202 -3.02 10.03 -6.87
C GLN A 202 -3.71 10.66 -5.66
N ALA A 203 -3.39 10.20 -4.44
CA ALA A 203 -3.91 10.78 -3.21
C ALA A 203 -3.44 12.24 -2.98
N LYS A 204 -2.46 12.72 -3.76
CA LYS A 204 -2.00 14.12 -3.78
C LYS A 204 -2.41 14.87 -5.06
N GLY A 205 -3.35 14.34 -5.84
CA GLY A 205 -3.90 14.99 -7.04
C GLY A 205 -3.17 14.72 -8.35
N ASN A 206 -2.25 13.76 -8.40
CA ASN A 206 -1.68 13.31 -9.69
C ASN A 206 -2.63 12.33 -10.40
N ASP A 207 -2.41 12.12 -11.69
CA ASP A 207 -3.11 11.13 -12.52
C ASP A 207 -2.77 9.67 -12.19
N CYS A 208 -1.62 9.43 -11.56
CA CYS A 208 -1.13 8.10 -11.23
C CYS A 208 -0.21 8.12 -9.99
N CYS A 209 0.02 6.92 -9.46
CA CYS A 209 1.04 6.68 -8.46
C CYS A 209 2.27 6.12 -9.16
N GLU A 210 3.40 6.81 -9.11
CA GLU A 210 4.65 6.36 -9.75
C GLU A 210 5.74 6.12 -8.70
N TRP A 211 6.54 5.08 -8.91
CA TRP A 211 7.71 4.79 -8.11
C TRP A 211 8.94 4.64 -8.98
N THR A 212 10.05 5.24 -8.55
CA THR A 212 11.37 5.03 -9.13
C THR A 212 12.23 4.27 -8.12
N ILE A 213 12.76 3.12 -8.53
CA ILE A 213 13.61 2.27 -7.69
C ILE A 213 14.99 2.18 -8.31
N THR A 214 16.00 2.53 -7.53
CA THR A 214 17.42 2.45 -7.93
C THR A 214 18.21 1.70 -6.87
N SER A 215 19.35 1.13 -7.25
CA SER A 215 20.31 0.68 -6.24
C SER A 215 20.78 1.88 -5.43
N ALA A 216 20.73 1.78 -4.11
CA ALA A 216 21.32 2.73 -3.19
C ALA A 216 22.85 2.58 -3.26
N THR A 217 23.45 3.02 -4.37
CA THR A 217 24.91 3.08 -4.51
C THR A 217 25.39 4.34 -3.79
N GLY A 218 25.59 4.22 -2.49
CA GLY A 218 26.31 5.15 -1.63
C GLY A 218 27.08 4.35 -0.58
N PRO A 219 28.20 4.86 -0.01
CA PRO A 219 28.88 4.15 1.06
C PRO A 219 27.87 3.81 2.14
N LEU A 220 27.92 2.58 2.68
CA LEU A 220 27.19 2.21 3.88
C LEU A 220 27.40 3.30 4.93
N ARG A 221 26.47 4.25 5.05
CA ARG A 221 26.39 5.09 6.24
C ARG A 221 25.91 4.14 7.32
N ARG A 222 26.87 3.42 7.92
CA ARG A 222 26.72 2.92 9.28
C ARG A 222 26.10 4.07 10.04
N ALA A 223 24.89 3.86 10.56
CA ALA A 223 24.34 4.73 11.57
C ALA A 223 25.41 4.83 12.66
N ARG A 224 26.18 5.92 12.65
CA ARG A 224 26.90 6.35 13.84
C ARG A 224 25.77 6.67 14.79
N MET A 225 25.42 5.71 15.65
CA MET A 225 24.77 6.00 16.92
C MET A 225 25.61 7.10 17.54
N SER A 226 25.11 8.33 17.45
CA SER A 226 25.68 9.47 18.13
C SER A 226 25.54 9.16 19.62
N ARG A 227 26.58 8.58 20.22
CA ARG A 227 26.81 8.65 21.67
C ARG A 227 27.22 10.09 22.02
N ARG A 228 26.35 11.05 21.71
CA ARG A 228 26.41 12.45 22.15
C ARG A 228 24.99 12.97 22.39
N ALA A 229 24.26 12.27 23.26
CA ALA A 229 23.07 12.78 23.94
C ALA A 229 22.89 12.15 25.34
N ALA A 230 23.95 11.52 25.89
CA ALA A 230 23.95 10.93 27.23
C ALA A 230 24.92 11.63 28.20
N ALA A 231 25.68 12.63 27.73
CA ALA A 231 26.61 13.40 28.55
C ALA A 231 26.01 14.70 29.12
N ASP A 232 24.84 15.14 28.62
CA ASP A 232 24.27 16.45 28.98
C ASP A 232 23.07 16.36 29.94
N ARG A 233 22.78 15.15 30.47
CA ARG A 233 21.79 14.95 31.55
C ARG A 233 22.40 14.62 32.92
N ARG A 234 23.72 14.44 33.02
CA ARG A 234 24.39 14.17 34.32
C ARG A 234 25.01 15.41 34.98
N GLY A 235 24.73 16.61 34.47
CA GLY A 235 25.27 17.88 34.98
C GLY A 235 24.25 18.81 35.63
N ARG A 236 22.96 18.42 35.73
CA ARG A 236 21.87 19.32 36.16
C ARG A 236 21.06 18.83 37.37
N GLU A 237 21.55 17.81 38.08
CA GLU A 237 20.85 17.27 39.27
C GLU A 237 21.62 17.43 40.60
N ASP A 238 22.85 17.95 40.62
CA ASP A 238 23.60 18.20 41.86
C ASP A 238 23.91 19.69 42.09
N ARG A 239 22.87 20.51 42.29
CA ARG A 239 23.02 21.79 43.01
C ARG A 239 21.99 21.89 44.13
N PRO A 240 22.37 21.63 45.39
CA PRO A 240 21.50 21.88 46.52
C PRO A 240 21.29 23.38 46.68
N SER A 241 20.02 23.77 46.73
CA SER A 241 19.54 25.09 47.13
C SER A 241 19.95 25.35 48.59
N GLN A 242 21.00 26.15 48.80
CA GLN A 242 21.25 26.81 50.09
C GLN A 242 20.95 28.29 49.94
N ALA A 243 19.80 28.71 50.46
CA ALA A 243 19.51 30.09 50.82
C ALA A 243 18.50 30.09 51.96
N SER A 244 18.98 30.29 53.19
CA SER A 244 18.23 30.89 54.30
C SER A 244 19.19 31.19 55.45
N ARG A 245 19.70 32.43 55.48
CA ARG A 245 19.79 33.36 56.63
C ARG A 245 20.84 34.42 56.36
#